data_AF-A0A269Z2V6-F1
#
_entry.id   AF-A0A269Z2V6-F1
#
_cell.length_a   1.000
_cell.length_b   1.000
_cell.length_c   1.000
_cell.angle_alpha   90.00
_cell.angle_beta   90.00
_cell.angle_gamma   90.00
#
_symmetry.space_group_name_H-M   'P 1'
#
loop_
_entity.id
_entity.type
_entity.pdbx_description
1 polymer ?
#
loop_
_entity_poly.entity_id
_entity_poly.type
_entity_poly.pdbx_seq_one_letter_code
_entity_poly.pdbx_strand_id
1 'polypeptide(L)'
;MAKSYDYQSAFDIIGPVMMGPSSSHTAGAVKIGNSARAVLGDVPKSLEIRYYESFAKTHQGHGTDVAVVGGAMGYSTFDNR
;
A
#
# COMPACT_ATOMS: atom_id res chain seq x y z
N MET A 1 -17.38 1.31 -33.45
CA MET A 1 -16.70 2.00 -32.34
C MET A 1 -15.28 1.45 -32.27
N ALA A 2 -14.26 2.30 -32.33
CA ALA A 2 -12.88 1.87 -32.15
C ALA A 2 -12.70 1.42 -30.69
N LYS A 3 -12.03 0.27 -30.48
CA LYS A 3 -11.67 -0.21 -29.14
C LYS A 3 -10.67 0.80 -28.56
N SER A 4 -11.07 1.55 -27.54
CA SER A 4 -10.12 2.31 -26.72
C SER A 4 -9.27 1.28 -25.96
N TYR A 5 -7.97 1.28 -26.19
CA TYR A 5 -7.04 0.53 -25.36
C TYR A 5 -6.57 1.50 -24.27
N ASP A 6 -7.00 1.27 -23.02
CA ASP A 6 -6.67 2.12 -21.86
C ASP A 6 -5.18 2.12 -21.50
N TYR A 7 -4.38 1.24 -22.12
CA TYR A 7 -2.95 1.09 -21.89
C TYR A 7 -2.21 1.02 -23.22
N GLN A 8 -1.11 1.78 -23.34
CA GLN A 8 -0.30 1.88 -24.56
C GLN A 8 1.05 1.13 -24.43
N SER A 9 1.44 0.78 -23.21
CA SER A 9 2.70 0.12 -22.91
C SER A 9 2.54 -0.92 -21.79
N ALA A 10 3.38 -1.96 -21.81
CA ALA A 10 3.49 -2.89 -20.70
C ALA A 10 3.86 -2.18 -19.38
N PHE A 11 4.55 -1.03 -19.47
CA PHE A 11 4.88 -0.20 -18.31
C PHE A 11 3.67 0.48 -17.67
N ASP A 12 2.54 0.56 -18.36
CA ASP A 12 1.29 1.09 -17.78
C ASP A 12 0.59 0.04 -16.90
N ILE A 13 0.99 -1.23 -17.02
CA ILE A 13 0.37 -2.38 -16.35
C ILE A 13 1.30 -2.94 -15.27
N ILE A 14 2.61 -2.98 -15.53
CA ILE A 14 3.61 -3.51 -14.60
C ILE A 14 3.70 -2.59 -13.38
N GLY A 15 3.29 -3.12 -12.23
CA GLY A 15 3.41 -2.44 -10.95
C GLY A 15 4.88 -2.22 -10.55
N PRO A 16 5.14 -1.25 -9.64
CA PRO A 16 6.49 -0.99 -9.16
C PRO A 16 7.05 -2.19 -8.40
N VAL A 17 8.38 -2.26 -8.29
CA VAL A 17 9.05 -3.19 -7.37
C VAL A 17 8.55 -2.91 -5.95
N MET A 18 8.18 -3.97 -5.25
CA MET A 18 7.62 -3.91 -3.90
C MET A 18 8.02 -5.14 -3.09
N MET A 19 7.92 -5.01 -1.77
CA MET A 19 8.11 -6.08 -0.80
C MET A 19 6.76 -6.70 -0.38
N GLY A 20 6.81 -7.99 -0.04
CA GLY A 20 5.67 -8.75 0.48
C GLY A 20 4.81 -9.41 -0.60
N PRO A 21 3.79 -10.20 -0.19
CA PRO A 21 3.09 -11.11 -1.10
C PRO A 21 2.01 -10.44 -1.96
N SER A 22 1.63 -9.19 -1.67
CA SER A 22 0.44 -8.57 -2.27
C SER A 22 0.60 -7.10 -2.63
N SER A 23 0.29 -6.76 -3.87
CA SER A 23 0.31 -5.37 -4.35
C SER A 23 -0.80 -4.52 -3.73
N SER A 24 -1.96 -5.10 -3.48
CA SER A 24 -3.10 -4.39 -2.89
C SER A 24 -3.00 -4.31 -1.37
N HIS A 25 -2.74 -5.44 -0.71
CA HIS A 25 -2.81 -5.55 0.75
C HIS A 25 -1.48 -5.26 1.46
N THR A 26 -0.36 -5.23 0.73
CA THR A 26 0.95 -4.83 1.28
C THR A 26 1.40 -3.49 0.69
N ALA A 27 1.67 -3.39 -0.62
CA ALA A 27 2.15 -2.14 -1.20
C ALA A 27 1.10 -1.01 -1.16
N GLY A 28 -0.18 -1.34 -1.40
CA GLY A 28 -1.29 -0.41 -1.22
C GLY A 28 -1.42 0.06 0.23
N ALA A 29 -1.24 -0.83 1.20
CA ALA A 29 -1.27 -0.51 2.62
C ALA A 29 -0.11 0.41 3.06
N VAL A 30 1.12 0.19 2.55
CA VAL A 30 2.25 1.11 2.73
C VAL A 30 1.92 2.51 2.18
N LYS A 31 1.29 2.59 1.00
CA LYS A 31 0.87 3.88 0.43
C LYS A 31 -0.17 4.58 1.30
N ILE A 32 -1.15 3.86 1.86
CA ILE A 32 -2.13 4.42 2.81
C ILE A 32 -1.43 5.02 4.03
N GLY A 33 -0.48 4.29 4.64
CA GLY A 33 0.30 4.79 5.77
C GLY A 33 1.11 6.05 5.42
N ASN A 34 1.77 6.05 4.26
CA ASN A 34 2.52 7.22 3.76
C ASN A 34 1.61 8.42 3.54
N SER A 35 0.40 8.22 3.00
CA SER A 35 -0.58 9.29 2.84
C SER A 35 -1.02 9.85 4.19
N ALA A 36 -1.29 9.00 5.19
CA ALA A 36 -1.63 9.46 6.53
C ALA A 36 -0.50 10.31 7.15
N ARG A 37 0.76 9.86 7.02
CA ARG A 37 1.95 10.63 7.45
C ARG A 37 2.06 11.96 6.72
N ALA A 38 1.87 11.98 5.40
CA ALA A 38 1.96 13.19 4.59
C ALA A 38 0.89 14.22 4.98
N VAL A 39 -0.33 13.77 5.28
CA VAL A 39 -1.42 14.63 5.78
C VAL A 39 -1.09 15.18 7.18
N LEU A 40 -0.51 14.36 8.06
CA LEU A 40 -0.12 14.78 9.41
C LEU A 40 1.09 15.72 9.42
N GLY A 41 2.02 15.54 8.47
CA GLY A 41 3.28 16.29 8.38
C GLY A 41 4.40 15.78 9.29
N ASP A 42 4.18 14.72 10.06
CA ASP A 42 5.16 14.10 10.98
C ASP A 42 4.84 12.60 11.18
N VAL A 43 5.72 11.88 11.88
CA VAL A 43 5.49 10.48 12.28
C VAL A 43 4.41 10.43 13.37
N PRO A 44 3.32 9.66 13.18
CA PRO A 44 2.25 9.56 14.17
C PRO A 44 2.75 8.89 15.44
N LYS A 45 2.43 9.48 16.60
CA LYS A 45 2.74 8.88 17.93
C LYS A 45 1.85 7.68 18.26
N SER A 46 0.65 7.64 17.68
CA SER A 46 -0.34 6.59 17.86
C SER A 46 -1.14 6.44 16.57
N LEU A 47 -1.50 5.22 16.23
CA LEU A 47 -2.27 4.92 15.03
C LEU A 47 -3.40 3.95 15.39
N GLU A 48 -4.62 4.28 15.00
CA GLU A 48 -5.76 3.36 15.07
C GLU A 48 -6.10 2.91 13.66
N ILE A 49 -6.00 1.61 13.40
CA ILE A 49 -6.30 1.04 12.09
C ILE A 49 -7.56 0.18 12.21
N ARG A 50 -8.58 0.50 11.39
CA ARG A 50 -9.79 -0.30 11.26
C ARG A 50 -9.90 -0.82 9.84
N TYR A 51 -9.85 -2.14 9.69
CA TYR A 51 -10.02 -2.80 8.40
C TYR A 51 -11.49 -3.14 8.16
N TYR A 52 -11.86 -3.10 6.88
CA TYR A 52 -13.19 -3.49 6.41
C TYR A 52 -13.07 -4.53 5.29
N GLU A 53 -14.12 -5.34 5.12
CA GLU A 53 -14.25 -6.30 4.01
C GLU A 53 -13.01 -7.18 3.76
N SER A 54 -12.49 -7.22 2.53
CA SER A 54 -11.37 -8.07 2.14
C SER A 54 -10.08 -7.75 2.91
N PHE A 55 -9.88 -6.47 3.27
CA PHE A 55 -8.77 -6.06 4.11
C PHE A 55 -8.88 -6.72 5.49
N ALA A 56 -10.05 -6.66 6.13
CA ALA A 56 -10.27 -7.26 7.44
C ALA A 56 -10.13 -8.79 7.43
N LYS A 57 -10.48 -9.43 6.32
CA LYS A 57 -10.41 -10.91 6.21
C LYS A 57 -8.99 -11.43 6.01
N THR A 58 -8.08 -10.63 5.48
CA THR A 58 -6.78 -11.12 4.99
C THR A 58 -5.55 -10.35 5.49
N HIS A 59 -5.74 -9.36 6.38
CA HIS A 59 -4.66 -8.48 6.84
C HIS A 59 -3.45 -9.23 7.43
N GLN A 60 -3.70 -10.32 8.18
CA GLN A 60 -2.64 -11.11 8.81
C GLN A 60 -1.74 -11.82 7.80
N GLY A 61 -2.35 -12.54 6.83
CA GLY A 61 -1.61 -13.30 5.82
C GLY A 61 -0.85 -12.43 4.83
N HIS A 62 -1.28 -11.18 4.63
CA HIS A 62 -0.63 -10.21 3.76
C HIS A 62 0.32 -9.25 4.48
N GLY A 63 0.44 -9.33 5.80
CA GLY A 63 1.25 -8.40 6.61
C GLY A 63 0.76 -6.96 6.52
N THR A 64 -0.54 -6.75 6.29
CA THR A 64 -1.13 -5.42 6.07
C THR A 64 -0.91 -4.49 7.26
N ASP A 65 -0.93 -5.03 8.48
CA ASP A 65 -0.72 -4.26 9.72
C ASP A 65 0.67 -3.62 9.72
N VAL A 66 1.69 -4.45 9.44
CA VAL A 66 3.09 -4.03 9.34
C VAL A 66 3.26 -3.04 8.19
N ALA A 67 2.60 -3.28 7.05
CA ALA A 67 2.66 -2.40 5.90
C ALA A 67 2.10 -0.99 6.19
N VAL A 68 0.92 -0.89 6.83
CA VAL A 68 0.35 0.41 7.20
C VAL A 68 1.27 1.14 8.18
N VAL A 69 1.79 0.43 9.19
CA VAL A 69 2.71 1.02 10.18
C VAL A 69 4.00 1.49 9.52
N GLY A 70 4.62 0.67 8.67
CA GLY A 70 5.84 1.04 7.94
C GLY A 70 5.63 2.27 7.05
N GLY A 71 4.50 2.33 6.34
CA GLY A 71 4.10 3.53 5.59
C GLY A 71 3.94 4.76 6.47
N ALA A 72 3.29 4.62 7.63
CA ALA A 72 3.13 5.71 8.59
C ALA A 72 4.47 6.18 9.19
N MET A 73 5.46 5.29 9.30
CA MET A 73 6.84 5.60 9.67
C MET A 73 7.66 6.21 8.51
N GLY A 74 7.13 6.21 7.28
CA GLY A 74 7.78 6.80 6.12
C GLY A 74 8.55 5.84 5.22
N TYR A 75 8.33 4.53 5.36
CA TYR A 75 9.02 3.53 4.55
C TYR A 75 8.39 3.44 3.16
N SER A 76 9.22 3.14 2.16
CA SER A 76 8.74 2.92 0.79
C SER A 76 8.19 1.50 0.62
N THR A 77 7.51 1.23 -0.50
CA THR A 77 6.96 -0.10 -0.80
C THR A 77 8.03 -1.17 -1.01
N PHE A 78 9.30 -0.81 -1.12
CA PHE A 78 10.43 -1.73 -1.34
C PHE A 78 11.46 -1.65 -0.20
N ASP A 79 11.11 -1.02 0.93
CA ASP A 79 11.95 -1.02 2.12
C ASP A 79 12.12 -2.47 2.62
N ASN A 80 13.35 -2.82 3.02
CA ASN A 80 13.73 -4.20 3.36
C ASN A 80 13.52 -4.56 4.84
N ARG A 81 12.98 -3.63 5.62
CA ARG A 81 12.62 -3.79 7.03
C ARG A 81 11.15 -4.12 7.17
#